data_AF-A0A3A6NVT5-F1
#
_entry.id   AF-A0A3A6NVT5-F1
#
_cell.length_a   1.000
_cell.length_b   1.000
_cell.length_c   1.000
_cell.angle_alpha   90.00
_cell.angle_beta   90.00
_cell.angle_gamma   90.00
#
_symmetry.space_group_name_H-M   'P 1'
#
loop_
_entity.id
_entity.type
_entity.pdbx_description
1 polymer ?
#
loop_
_entity_poly.entity_id
_entity_poly.type
_entity_poly.pdbx_seq_one_letter_code
_entity_poly.pdbx_strand_id
1 'polypeptide(L)'
;MRWIEKVLWNGSCYQIKAITPKGCREELDVNALNELATKSVIADAKRIKVCSNFNSWSKVPADFYLSGMRYPKQTVCGQDVYAFETLGKQFIVPAAVLMKAVFKPINGLAKHLFSPQGLDNLMVTNIKGRECGVGFFGYPMRELGTNTKRLPSVLAALSWMYSFPSAHRMWNSVLENARRGKLSMSLPEGIVSMVMQTLLRKGKYLVVDITITCVETIEAPYDFASSHTGLIEYHKAAQTVRGAPIALKENELSHRDGIWSLSDAEWSAVEPIVSKGKMRHSLREIIDCILIKLGTGTPWNAMNFDNVKKPNVIWCHKEMREDGRWCALVKAITDTRTMLSRR
;
A
#
# COMPACT_ATOMS: atom_id res chain seq x y z
N MET A 1 -8.75 8.93 -18.70
CA MET A 1 -8.77 7.48 -18.38
C MET A 1 -9.71 6.80 -19.35
N ARG A 2 -9.42 5.57 -19.78
CA ARG A 2 -10.31 4.75 -20.62
C ARG A 2 -11.00 3.70 -19.75
N TRP A 3 -12.25 3.37 -20.05
CA TRP A 3 -13.01 2.32 -19.38
C TRP A 3 -12.99 1.03 -20.19
N ILE A 4 -12.84 -0.12 -19.54
CA ILE A 4 -12.75 -1.42 -20.21
C ILE A 4 -14.13 -2.05 -20.31
N GLU A 5 -14.61 -2.20 -21.54
CA GLU A 5 -15.91 -2.81 -21.86
C GLU A 5 -15.81 -4.31 -22.04
N LYS A 6 -14.67 -4.84 -22.49
CA LYS A 6 -14.46 -6.28 -22.68
C LYS A 6 -12.98 -6.64 -22.81
N VAL A 7 -12.63 -7.85 -22.41
CA VAL A 7 -11.36 -8.51 -22.76
C VAL A 7 -11.65 -9.61 -23.78
N LEU A 8 -10.83 -9.77 -24.81
CA LEU A 8 -11.05 -10.72 -25.90
C LEU A 8 -9.77 -11.47 -26.24
N TRP A 9 -9.88 -12.75 -26.57
CA TRP A 9 -8.78 -13.52 -27.15
C TRP A 9 -8.92 -13.48 -28.68
N ASN A 10 -7.85 -13.10 -29.39
CA ASN A 10 -7.86 -13.03 -30.87
C ASN A 10 -7.19 -14.22 -31.56
N GLY A 11 -6.78 -15.25 -30.80
CA GLY A 11 -6.02 -16.39 -31.32
C GLY A 11 -4.54 -16.39 -30.91
N SER A 12 -3.95 -15.22 -30.65
CA SER A 12 -2.53 -15.08 -30.28
C SER A 12 -2.28 -14.29 -29.00
N CYS A 13 -3.10 -13.27 -28.72
CA CYS A 13 -2.98 -12.44 -27.53
C CYS A 13 -4.37 -12.00 -27.02
N TYR A 14 -4.39 -11.45 -25.81
CA TYR A 14 -5.57 -10.77 -25.31
C TYR A 14 -5.60 -9.32 -25.78
N GLN A 15 -6.78 -8.89 -26.22
CA GLN A 15 -7.11 -7.53 -26.59
C GLN A 15 -8.13 -6.95 -25.62
N ILE A 16 -8.12 -5.63 -25.47
CA ILE A 16 -9.00 -4.85 -24.62
C ILE A 16 -9.87 -3.96 -25.51
N LYS A 17 -11.19 -4.11 -25.37
CA LYS A 17 -12.17 -3.15 -25.87
C LYS A 17 -12.36 -2.08 -24.82
N ALA A 18 -12.01 -0.84 -25.15
CA ALA A 18 -12.10 0.28 -24.25
C ALA A 18 -12.95 1.42 -24.83
N ILE A 19 -13.56 2.20 -23.96
CA ILE A 19 -14.33 3.40 -24.30
C ILE A 19 -13.75 4.60 -23.56
N THR A 20 -13.74 5.76 -24.20
CA THR A 20 -13.36 7.03 -23.58
C THR A 20 -14.58 7.71 -22.95
N PRO A 21 -14.41 8.71 -22.05
CA PRO A 21 -15.52 9.51 -21.55
C PRO A 21 -16.32 10.23 -22.65
N LYS A 22 -15.72 10.43 -23.84
CA LYS A 22 -16.38 11.02 -25.02
C LYS A 22 -17.19 9.99 -25.83
N GLY A 23 -17.16 8.71 -25.45
CA GLY A 23 -17.84 7.63 -26.16
C GLY A 23 -17.06 7.00 -27.31
N CYS A 24 -15.85 7.48 -27.62
CA CYS A 24 -14.99 6.84 -28.63
C CYS A 24 -14.54 5.47 -28.13
N ARG A 25 -14.73 4.43 -28.96
CA ARG A 25 -14.31 3.05 -28.67
C ARG A 25 -13.03 2.71 -29.39
N GLU A 26 -12.17 1.96 -28.73
CA GLU A 26 -10.85 1.57 -29.20
C GLU A 26 -10.61 0.09 -28.87
N GLU A 27 -9.89 -0.60 -29.74
CA GLU A 27 -9.34 -1.94 -29.49
C GLU A 27 -7.84 -1.81 -29.30
N LEU A 28 -7.34 -2.34 -28.18
CA LEU A 28 -5.95 -2.16 -27.77
C LEU A 28 -5.38 -3.51 -27.32
N ASP A 29 -4.08 -3.71 -27.52
CA ASP A 29 -3.38 -4.87 -26.97
C ASP A 29 -3.34 -4.79 -25.43
N VAL A 30 -3.37 -5.94 -24.74
CA VAL A 30 -3.33 -5.98 -23.26
C VAL A 30 -2.05 -5.34 -22.68
N ASN A 31 -0.96 -5.29 -23.45
CA ASN A 31 0.26 -4.59 -23.06
C ASN A 31 0.06 -3.06 -22.94
N ALA A 32 -1.03 -2.51 -23.50
CA ALA A 32 -1.40 -1.10 -23.34
C ALA A 32 -2.13 -0.80 -22.02
N LEU A 33 -2.30 -1.77 -21.11
CA LEU A 33 -3.05 -1.60 -19.85
C LEU A 33 -2.51 -0.45 -18.98
N ASN A 34 -1.20 -0.18 -19.01
CA ASN A 34 -0.65 0.99 -18.33
C ASN A 34 -1.16 2.32 -18.91
N GLU A 35 -1.37 2.39 -20.23
CA GLU A 35 -1.84 3.59 -20.92
C GLU A 35 -3.34 3.81 -20.75
N LEU A 36 -4.10 2.73 -20.58
CA LEU A 36 -5.53 2.78 -20.29
C LEU A 36 -5.81 3.44 -18.93
N ALA A 37 -4.98 3.11 -17.94
CA ALA A 37 -5.09 3.56 -16.56
C ALA A 37 -4.32 4.87 -16.27
N THR A 38 -3.56 5.42 -17.23
CA THR A 38 -2.74 6.63 -17.00
C THR A 38 -2.74 7.51 -18.22
N LYS A 39 -3.11 8.81 -18.09
CA LYS A 39 -2.48 9.95 -18.79
C LYS A 39 -3.26 11.26 -18.79
N SER A 40 -4.54 11.28 -18.44
CA SER A 40 -5.19 12.58 -18.20
C SER A 40 -4.88 12.98 -16.76
N VAL A 41 -3.98 13.94 -16.53
CA VAL A 41 -3.99 14.72 -15.30
C VAL A 41 -5.41 15.26 -15.19
N ILE A 42 -6.22 14.63 -14.32
CA ILE A 42 -7.52 15.17 -14.02
C ILE A 42 -7.21 16.31 -13.06
N ALA A 43 -7.33 17.55 -13.54
CA ALA A 43 -6.92 18.75 -12.83
C ALA A 43 -7.44 18.80 -11.38
N ASP A 44 -8.59 18.17 -11.11
CA ASP A 44 -9.25 18.12 -9.80
C ASP A 44 -8.84 16.93 -8.90
N ALA A 45 -7.94 16.06 -9.35
CA ALA A 45 -7.61 14.85 -8.60
C ALA A 45 -6.77 15.18 -7.35
N LYS A 46 -7.29 14.80 -6.18
CA LYS A 46 -6.58 14.96 -4.90
C LYS A 46 -5.76 13.72 -4.59
N ARG A 47 -4.53 13.95 -4.14
CA ARG A 47 -3.63 12.91 -3.66
C ARG A 47 -3.91 12.59 -2.20
N ILE A 48 -4.17 11.32 -1.88
CA ILE A 48 -4.49 10.86 -0.52
C ILE A 48 -3.63 9.64 -0.19
N LYS A 49 -3.05 9.59 1.01
CA LYS A 49 -2.39 8.39 1.54
C LYS A 49 -3.40 7.57 2.33
N VAL A 50 -3.44 6.28 2.09
CA VAL A 50 -4.41 5.36 2.68
C VAL A 50 -3.73 4.05 3.03
N CYS A 51 -4.16 3.49 4.15
CA CYS A 51 -3.95 2.09 4.48
C CYS A 51 -5.29 1.37 4.57
N SER A 52 -5.35 0.16 4.03
CA SER A 52 -6.56 -0.66 4.01
C SER A 52 -6.19 -2.15 4.06
N ASN A 53 -7.14 -2.99 4.47
CA ASN A 53 -6.99 -4.44 4.42
C ASN A 53 -7.73 -4.95 3.18
N PHE A 54 -7.06 -5.69 2.28
CA PHE A 54 -7.69 -6.22 1.08
C PHE A 54 -8.92 -7.10 1.37
N ASN A 55 -8.97 -7.77 2.53
CA ASN A 55 -10.11 -8.59 2.94
C ASN A 55 -11.37 -7.76 3.19
N SER A 56 -11.26 -6.45 3.46
CA SER A 56 -12.43 -5.58 3.64
C SER A 56 -12.97 -5.00 2.32
N TRP A 57 -12.33 -5.32 1.19
CA TRP A 57 -12.73 -4.81 -0.11
C TRP A 57 -13.80 -5.71 -0.70
N SER A 58 -14.85 -5.10 -1.25
CA SER A 58 -15.96 -5.82 -1.87
C SER A 58 -16.18 -5.35 -3.30
N LYS A 59 -16.72 -6.24 -4.15
CA LYS A 59 -17.12 -5.85 -5.51
C LYS A 59 -18.40 -5.04 -5.46
N VAL A 60 -18.46 -3.96 -6.22
CA VAL A 60 -19.63 -3.07 -6.32
C VAL A 60 -20.00 -2.83 -7.79
N PRO A 61 -21.26 -2.46 -8.08
CA PRO A 61 -21.66 -2.06 -9.43
C PRO A 61 -20.81 -0.91 -9.98
N ALA A 62 -20.46 -0.99 -11.26
CA ALA A 62 -19.62 0.02 -11.91
C ALA A 62 -20.36 1.34 -12.18
N ASP A 63 -21.69 1.35 -12.14
CA ASP A 63 -22.55 2.49 -12.47
C ASP A 63 -22.17 3.76 -11.71
N PHE A 64 -21.81 3.63 -10.44
CA PHE A 64 -21.39 4.77 -9.62
C PHE A 64 -20.09 5.38 -10.16
N TYR A 65 -19.11 4.55 -10.51
CA TYR A 65 -17.84 5.00 -11.07
C TYR A 65 -18.03 5.62 -12.46
N LEU A 66 -18.77 4.93 -13.34
CA LEU A 66 -19.05 5.36 -14.70
C LEU A 66 -19.78 6.72 -14.73
N SER A 67 -20.84 6.85 -13.94
CA SER A 67 -21.61 8.10 -13.85
C SER A 67 -20.78 9.26 -13.27
N GLY A 68 -19.98 9.00 -12.23
CA GLY A 68 -19.12 10.01 -11.62
C GLY A 68 -17.96 10.47 -12.53
N MET A 69 -17.54 9.60 -13.45
CA MET A 69 -16.54 9.88 -14.49
C MET A 69 -17.14 10.36 -15.82
N ARG A 70 -18.47 10.54 -15.87
CA ARG A 70 -19.23 11.05 -17.03
C ARG A 70 -19.12 10.17 -18.29
N TYR A 71 -19.08 8.86 -18.13
CA TYR A 71 -19.20 7.93 -19.26
C TYR A 71 -20.64 7.87 -19.80
N PRO A 72 -20.85 7.49 -21.08
CA PRO A 72 -22.18 7.25 -21.64
C PRO A 72 -22.98 6.21 -20.83
N LYS A 73 -24.30 6.39 -20.68
CA LYS A 73 -25.17 5.49 -19.89
C LYS A 73 -25.19 4.04 -20.39
N GLN A 74 -24.95 3.82 -21.68
CA GLN A 74 -24.95 2.49 -22.32
C GLN A 74 -23.57 1.82 -22.32
N THR A 75 -22.65 2.28 -21.46
CA THR A 75 -21.31 1.70 -21.37
C THR A 75 -21.38 0.29 -20.79
N VAL A 76 -20.75 -0.67 -21.47
CA VAL A 76 -20.72 -2.06 -21.01
C VAL A 76 -19.68 -2.22 -19.87
N CYS A 77 -20.03 -3.01 -18.86
CA CYS A 77 -19.20 -3.24 -17.69
C CYS A 77 -18.30 -4.48 -17.86
N GLY A 78 -17.17 -4.32 -18.55
CA GLY A 78 -16.18 -5.38 -18.77
C GLY A 78 -15.11 -5.52 -17.70
N GLN A 79 -15.10 -4.67 -16.68
CA GLN A 79 -14.17 -4.74 -15.56
C GLN A 79 -14.89 -4.68 -14.22
N ASP A 80 -14.31 -5.36 -13.22
CA ASP A 80 -14.79 -5.22 -11.85
C ASP A 80 -14.44 -3.86 -11.23
N VAL A 81 -15.26 -3.45 -10.27
CA VAL A 81 -15.00 -2.29 -9.41
C VAL A 81 -15.05 -2.76 -7.97
N TYR A 82 -14.03 -2.38 -7.21
CA TYR A 82 -13.91 -2.68 -5.80
C TYR A 82 -14.26 -1.45 -4.98
N ALA A 83 -14.84 -1.65 -3.80
CA ALA A 83 -15.04 -0.63 -2.81
C ALA A 83 -14.45 -1.04 -1.47
N PHE A 84 -13.94 -0.06 -0.74
CA PHE A 84 -13.54 -0.24 0.66
C PHE A 84 -13.80 1.07 1.41
N GLU A 85 -13.85 0.96 2.73
CA GLU A 85 -14.01 2.11 3.63
C GLU A 85 -12.80 2.27 4.54
N THR A 86 -12.37 3.51 4.77
CA THR A 86 -11.39 3.85 5.80
C THR A 86 -11.61 5.29 6.23
N LEU A 87 -11.43 5.58 7.53
CA LEU A 87 -11.61 6.93 8.09
C LEU A 87 -13.00 7.54 7.74
N GLY A 88 -14.06 6.72 7.73
CA GLY A 88 -15.42 7.13 7.37
C GLY A 88 -15.60 7.55 5.90
N LYS A 89 -14.66 7.18 5.02
CA LYS A 89 -14.67 7.53 3.59
C LYS A 89 -14.70 6.26 2.75
N GLN A 90 -15.64 6.22 1.80
CA GLN A 90 -15.75 5.13 0.84
C GLN A 90 -14.95 5.43 -0.43
N PHE A 91 -14.07 4.51 -0.81
CA PHE A 91 -13.23 4.57 -2.00
C PHE A 91 -13.72 3.56 -3.04
N ILE A 92 -13.74 3.97 -4.31
CA ILE A 92 -14.22 3.16 -5.44
C ILE A 92 -13.09 3.00 -6.45
N VAL A 93 -12.64 1.75 -6.66
CA VAL A 93 -11.41 1.40 -7.37
C VAL A 93 -11.71 0.46 -8.54
N PRO A 94 -11.52 0.89 -9.80
CA PRO A 94 -11.61 -0.03 -10.95
C PRO A 94 -10.48 -1.05 -10.94
N ALA A 95 -10.76 -2.27 -11.40
CA ALA A 95 -9.78 -3.35 -11.50
C ALA A 95 -8.53 -2.94 -12.29
N ALA A 96 -8.69 -2.21 -13.40
CA ALA A 96 -7.54 -1.75 -14.20
C ALA A 96 -6.56 -0.87 -13.40
N VAL A 97 -7.08 0.01 -12.53
CA VAL A 97 -6.25 0.88 -11.70
C VAL A 97 -5.50 0.06 -10.66
N LEU A 98 -6.18 -0.89 -10.03
CA LEU A 98 -5.58 -1.74 -9.01
C LEU A 98 -4.55 -2.70 -9.61
N MET A 99 -4.85 -3.33 -10.74
CA MET A 99 -3.93 -4.21 -11.47
C MET A 99 -2.64 -3.47 -11.86
N LYS A 100 -2.75 -2.25 -12.40
CA LYS A 100 -1.57 -1.41 -12.68
C LYS A 100 -0.73 -1.15 -11.43
N ALA A 101 -1.38 -1.00 -10.28
CA ALA A 101 -0.69 -0.70 -9.02
C ALA A 101 0.04 -1.92 -8.45
N VAL A 102 -0.61 -3.09 -8.51
CA VAL A 102 -0.14 -4.38 -7.98
C VAL A 102 0.89 -5.02 -8.91
N PHE A 103 0.65 -5.06 -10.22
CA PHE A 103 1.55 -5.72 -11.16
C PHE A 103 2.52 -4.70 -11.78
N LYS A 104 3.65 -4.43 -11.11
CA LYS A 104 4.64 -3.47 -11.61
C LYS A 104 5.94 -4.14 -12.09
N PRO A 105 6.40 -3.85 -13.32
CA PRO A 105 5.76 -3.02 -14.35
C PRO A 105 4.71 -3.82 -15.15
N ILE A 106 3.51 -3.26 -15.31
CA ILE A 106 2.43 -4.00 -15.97
C ILE A 106 2.69 -4.26 -17.46
N ASN A 107 3.38 -3.35 -18.16
CA ASN A 107 3.69 -3.53 -19.58
C ASN A 107 4.62 -4.73 -19.85
N GLY A 108 5.55 -5.00 -18.94
CA GLY A 108 6.43 -6.17 -19.04
C GLY A 108 5.77 -7.45 -18.54
N LEU A 109 4.83 -7.33 -17.59
CA LEU A 109 4.16 -8.46 -16.97
C LEU A 109 2.88 -8.91 -17.70
N ALA A 110 2.26 -8.05 -18.51
CA ALA A 110 0.96 -8.35 -19.12
C ALA A 110 0.99 -9.64 -19.94
N LYS A 111 2.03 -9.87 -20.76
CA LYS A 111 2.16 -11.14 -21.49
C LYS A 111 2.15 -12.38 -20.58
N HIS A 112 2.68 -12.27 -19.36
CA HIS A 112 2.71 -13.35 -18.38
C HIS A 112 1.41 -13.45 -17.57
N LEU A 113 0.85 -12.33 -17.14
CA LEU A 113 -0.42 -12.27 -16.40
C LEU A 113 -1.58 -12.92 -17.17
N PHE A 114 -1.53 -12.83 -18.49
CA PHE A 114 -2.54 -13.36 -19.39
C PHE A 114 -2.09 -14.67 -20.07
N SER A 115 -1.12 -15.37 -19.49
CA SER A 115 -0.62 -16.67 -19.97
C SER A 115 -0.73 -17.75 -18.90
N PRO A 116 -1.00 -19.01 -19.29
CA PRO A 116 -0.94 -20.14 -18.35
C PRO A 116 0.43 -20.23 -17.69
N GLN A 117 0.47 -20.49 -16.38
CA GLN A 117 1.73 -20.62 -15.60
C GLN A 117 2.65 -19.40 -15.76
N GLY A 118 2.09 -18.22 -16.03
CA GLY A 118 2.88 -17.05 -16.37
C GLY A 118 3.86 -16.63 -15.27
N LEU A 119 3.50 -16.84 -14.01
CA LEU A 119 4.39 -16.54 -12.88
C LEU A 119 5.49 -17.59 -12.71
N ASP A 120 5.17 -18.88 -12.85
CA ASP A 120 6.15 -19.97 -12.80
C ASP A 120 7.18 -19.87 -13.93
N ASN A 121 6.77 -19.36 -15.09
CA ASN A 121 7.66 -19.09 -16.21
C ASN A 121 8.57 -17.86 -15.98
N LEU A 122 8.28 -17.02 -14.99
CA LEU A 122 9.04 -15.84 -14.62
C LEU A 122 9.95 -16.05 -13.41
N MET A 123 9.54 -16.91 -12.49
CA MET A 123 10.11 -17.03 -11.16
C MET A 123 10.61 -18.46 -10.91
N VAL A 124 11.72 -18.57 -10.19
CA VAL A 124 12.29 -19.87 -9.83
C VAL A 124 12.77 -19.83 -8.38
N THR A 125 12.65 -20.97 -7.69
CA THR A 125 13.27 -21.16 -6.38
C THR A 125 14.79 -21.26 -6.54
N ASN A 126 15.52 -20.47 -5.74
CA ASN A 126 16.97 -20.50 -5.69
C ASN A 126 17.39 -21.13 -4.37
N ILE A 127 18.07 -22.27 -4.44
CA ILE A 127 18.59 -22.97 -3.28
C ILE A 127 20.09 -22.71 -3.22
N LYS A 128 20.53 -21.89 -2.26
CA LYS A 128 21.95 -21.63 -1.98
C LYS A 128 22.29 -22.14 -0.59
N GLY A 129 22.80 -23.36 -0.52
CA GLY A 129 23.10 -24.01 0.76
C GLY A 129 21.83 -24.25 1.58
N ARG A 130 21.72 -23.60 2.75
CA ARG A 130 20.54 -23.68 3.63
C ARG A 130 19.51 -22.58 3.37
N GLU A 131 19.81 -21.60 2.53
CA GLU A 131 18.91 -20.51 2.22
C GLU A 131 18.09 -20.86 0.97
N CYS A 132 16.76 -20.87 1.12
CA CYS A 132 15.83 -20.88 -0.01
C CYS A 132 15.37 -19.45 -0.27
N GLY A 133 15.52 -19.00 -1.51
CA GLY A 133 15.04 -17.71 -1.98
C GLY A 133 14.26 -17.84 -3.28
N VAL A 134 13.69 -16.74 -3.74
CA VAL A 134 13.03 -16.66 -5.06
C VAL A 134 13.81 -15.71 -5.94
N GLY A 135 14.05 -16.13 -7.19
CA GLY A 135 14.74 -15.36 -8.21
C GLY A 135 13.96 -15.35 -9.52
N PHE A 136 14.47 -14.61 -10.50
CA PHE A 136 13.96 -14.65 -11.86
C PHE A 136 14.46 -15.90 -12.59
N PHE A 137 13.59 -16.50 -13.40
CA PHE A 137 13.98 -17.41 -14.46
C PHE A 137 14.44 -16.58 -15.68
N GLY A 138 15.72 -16.67 -16.03
CA GLY A 138 16.29 -15.92 -17.15
C GLY A 138 16.67 -14.45 -16.84
N TYR A 139 16.69 -13.60 -17.87
CA TYR A 139 17.17 -12.22 -17.78
C TYR A 139 16.00 -11.23 -17.66
N PRO A 140 15.69 -10.71 -16.45
CA PRO A 140 14.50 -9.88 -16.22
C PRO A 140 14.48 -8.58 -17.01
N MET A 141 15.65 -8.05 -17.39
CA MET A 141 15.74 -6.84 -18.22
C MET A 141 15.15 -7.08 -19.62
N ARG A 142 15.38 -8.25 -20.21
CA ARG A 142 14.83 -8.64 -21.52
C ARG A 142 13.33 -8.93 -21.42
N GLU A 143 12.91 -9.61 -20.36
CA GLU A 143 11.52 -10.04 -20.20
C GLU A 143 10.58 -8.90 -19.79
N LEU A 144 11.02 -8.05 -18.86
CA LEU A 144 10.17 -7.04 -18.22
C LEU A 144 10.45 -5.60 -18.67
N GLY A 145 11.48 -5.38 -19.49
CA GLY A 145 11.90 -4.02 -19.91
C GLY A 145 12.25 -3.11 -18.73
N THR A 146 12.67 -3.68 -17.60
CA THR A 146 12.86 -2.94 -16.35
C THR A 146 14.33 -2.54 -16.16
N ASN A 147 14.58 -1.28 -15.79
CA ASN A 147 15.92 -0.82 -15.40
C ASN A 147 16.38 -1.49 -14.08
N THR A 148 17.66 -1.84 -14.00
CA THR A 148 18.32 -2.45 -12.83
C THR A 148 17.99 -1.77 -11.50
N LYS A 149 17.80 -0.44 -11.46
CA LYS A 149 17.45 0.30 -10.23
C LYS A 149 16.10 -0.10 -9.62
N ARG A 150 15.13 -0.49 -10.45
CA ARG A 150 13.77 -0.89 -10.03
C ARG A 150 13.63 -2.39 -9.81
N LEU A 151 14.61 -3.17 -10.27
CA LEU A 151 14.58 -4.62 -10.21
C LEU A 151 14.32 -5.18 -8.80
N PRO A 152 14.89 -4.61 -7.70
CA PRO A 152 14.63 -5.14 -6.35
C PRO A 152 13.17 -5.04 -5.92
N SER A 153 12.47 -3.93 -6.22
CA SER A 153 11.06 -3.79 -5.84
C SER A 153 10.13 -4.64 -6.71
N VAL A 154 10.51 -4.84 -7.97
CA VAL A 154 9.80 -5.76 -8.87
C VAL A 154 9.97 -7.20 -8.38
N LEU A 155 11.19 -7.60 -8.04
CA LEU A 155 11.47 -8.91 -7.46
C LEU A 155 10.71 -9.12 -6.16
N ALA A 156 10.67 -8.14 -5.26
CA ALA A 156 9.93 -8.25 -4.00
C ALA A 156 8.43 -8.51 -4.23
N ALA A 157 7.80 -7.77 -5.15
CA ALA A 157 6.38 -7.96 -5.48
C ALA A 157 6.10 -9.32 -6.13
N LEU A 158 6.94 -9.78 -7.05
CA LEU A 158 6.75 -11.07 -7.72
C LEU A 158 7.10 -12.25 -6.80
N SER A 159 8.13 -12.11 -5.97
CA SER A 159 8.49 -13.08 -4.93
C SER A 159 7.34 -13.28 -3.95
N TRP A 160 6.67 -12.19 -3.55
CA TRP A 160 5.44 -12.27 -2.75
C TRP A 160 4.33 -13.05 -3.45
N MET A 161 4.03 -12.72 -4.72
CA MET A 161 3.00 -13.43 -5.48
C MET A 161 3.32 -14.91 -5.67
N TYR A 162 4.61 -15.27 -5.75
CA TYR A 162 5.06 -16.65 -5.90
C TYR A 162 5.05 -17.42 -4.57
N SER A 163 5.34 -16.72 -3.46
CA SER A 163 5.56 -17.35 -2.15
C SER A 163 4.30 -17.45 -1.29
N PHE A 164 3.26 -16.65 -1.54
CA PHE A 164 2.09 -16.56 -0.68
C PHE A 164 0.81 -17.06 -1.38
N PRO A 165 0.02 -17.97 -0.76
CA PRO A 165 -1.10 -18.63 -1.42
C PRO A 165 -2.15 -17.68 -2.01
N SER A 166 -2.62 -16.68 -1.25
CA SER A 166 -3.65 -15.76 -1.74
C SER A 166 -3.14 -14.85 -2.86
N ALA A 167 -1.88 -14.41 -2.78
CA ALA A 167 -1.23 -13.61 -3.82
C ALA A 167 -0.98 -14.42 -5.10
N HIS A 168 -0.66 -15.71 -4.95
CA HIS A 168 -0.56 -16.65 -6.06
C HIS A 168 -1.90 -16.85 -6.77
N ARG A 169 -2.98 -17.02 -5.98
CA ARG A 169 -4.35 -17.09 -6.51
C ARG A 169 -4.76 -15.79 -7.22
N MET A 170 -4.40 -14.63 -6.65
CA MET A 170 -4.63 -13.33 -7.30
C MET A 170 -4.01 -13.29 -8.70
N TRP A 171 -2.75 -13.69 -8.84
CA TRP A 171 -2.08 -13.74 -10.15
C TRP A 171 -2.87 -14.60 -11.15
N ASN A 172 -3.17 -15.85 -10.78
CA ASN A 172 -3.83 -16.81 -11.67
C ASN A 172 -5.25 -16.40 -12.04
N SER A 173 -5.96 -15.72 -11.13
CA SER A 173 -7.33 -15.25 -11.36
C SER A 173 -7.44 -14.24 -12.51
N VAL A 174 -6.37 -13.53 -12.86
CA VAL A 174 -6.37 -12.56 -13.96
C VAL A 174 -6.71 -13.25 -15.29
N LEU A 175 -5.97 -14.31 -15.61
CA LEU A 175 -6.22 -15.10 -16.82
C LEU A 175 -7.60 -15.77 -16.78
N GLU A 176 -8.02 -16.30 -15.64
CA GLU A 176 -9.33 -16.92 -15.48
C GLU A 176 -10.48 -15.94 -15.81
N ASN A 177 -10.38 -14.70 -15.32
CA ASN A 177 -11.37 -13.67 -15.63
C ASN A 177 -11.27 -13.19 -17.08
N ALA A 178 -10.05 -13.05 -17.61
CA ALA A 178 -9.82 -12.67 -19.01
C ALA A 178 -10.47 -13.65 -19.99
N ARG A 179 -10.39 -14.96 -19.72
CA ARG A 179 -11.07 -16.01 -20.51
C ARG A 179 -12.58 -15.87 -20.53
N ARG A 180 -13.16 -15.27 -19.49
CA ARG A 180 -14.60 -14.94 -19.39
C ARG A 180 -14.94 -13.58 -20.00
N GLY A 181 -13.96 -12.96 -20.66
CA GLY A 181 -14.09 -11.66 -21.31
C GLY A 181 -14.08 -10.47 -20.35
N LYS A 182 -13.58 -10.65 -19.12
CA LYS A 182 -13.63 -9.65 -18.05
C LYS A 182 -12.23 -9.28 -17.56
N LEU A 183 -12.02 -8.01 -17.22
CA LEU A 183 -10.86 -7.58 -16.46
C LEU A 183 -11.18 -7.59 -14.96
N SER A 184 -10.61 -8.54 -14.23
CA SER A 184 -10.82 -8.68 -12.79
C SER A 184 -9.70 -9.53 -12.18
N MET A 185 -9.59 -9.48 -10.86
CA MET A 185 -8.74 -10.38 -10.07
C MET A 185 -9.36 -10.69 -8.70
N SER A 186 -8.99 -11.81 -8.10
CA SER A 186 -9.16 -11.98 -6.66
C SER A 186 -8.20 -11.05 -5.93
N LEU A 187 -8.55 -10.65 -4.72
CA LEU A 187 -7.67 -9.83 -3.88
C LEU A 187 -6.92 -10.77 -2.92
N PRO A 188 -5.64 -10.49 -2.64
CA PRO A 188 -4.86 -11.29 -1.72
C PRO A 188 -5.17 -10.89 -0.28
N GLU A 189 -4.70 -11.69 0.67
CA GLU A 189 -4.81 -11.40 2.10
C GLU A 189 -3.65 -10.51 2.53
N GLY A 190 -3.97 -9.33 3.05
CA GLY A 190 -2.94 -8.42 3.53
C GLY A 190 -3.40 -6.98 3.73
N ILE A 191 -2.55 -6.24 4.43
CA ILE A 191 -2.70 -4.82 4.68
C ILE A 191 -1.89 -4.07 3.62
N VAL A 192 -2.55 -3.23 2.83
CA VAL A 192 -1.94 -2.44 1.77
C VAL A 192 -1.82 -0.99 2.19
N SER A 193 -0.60 -0.46 2.12
CA SER A 193 -0.34 0.98 2.20
C SER A 193 -0.15 1.54 0.80
N MET A 194 -0.87 2.61 0.49
CA MET A 194 -0.91 3.17 -0.85
C MET A 194 -1.15 4.67 -0.87
N VAL A 195 -0.77 5.26 -1.99
CA VAL A 195 -1.06 6.64 -2.37
C VAL A 195 -2.03 6.59 -3.53
N MET A 196 -3.15 7.29 -3.41
CA MET A 196 -4.19 7.33 -4.43
C MET A 196 -4.35 8.74 -4.99
N GLN A 197 -4.69 8.83 -6.27
CA GLN A 197 -5.29 10.03 -6.85
C GLN A 197 -6.80 9.81 -6.93
N THR A 198 -7.57 10.77 -6.42
CA THR A 198 -9.01 10.60 -6.18
C THR A 198 -9.84 11.80 -6.61
N LEU A 199 -11.08 11.55 -7.01
CA LEU A 199 -12.10 12.56 -7.29
C LEU A 199 -13.27 12.36 -6.33
N LEU A 200 -13.66 13.41 -5.61
CA LEU A 200 -14.84 13.38 -4.76
C LEU A 200 -16.10 13.58 -5.62
N ARG A 201 -17.01 12.60 -5.61
CA ARG A 201 -18.30 12.67 -6.32
C ARG A 201 -19.38 12.07 -5.43
N LYS A 202 -20.45 12.82 -5.16
CA LYS A 202 -21.60 12.37 -4.33
C LYS A 202 -21.17 11.66 -3.03
N GLY A 203 -20.20 12.23 -2.31
CA GLY A 203 -19.69 11.70 -1.04
C GLY A 203 -18.72 10.52 -1.13
N LYS A 204 -18.41 9.99 -2.32
CA LYS A 204 -17.45 8.88 -2.50
C LYS A 204 -16.21 9.32 -3.25
N TYR A 205 -15.08 8.66 -2.97
CA TYR A 205 -13.80 8.92 -3.60
C TYR A 205 -13.58 7.96 -4.77
N LEU A 206 -13.74 8.47 -6.00
CA LEU A 206 -13.42 7.71 -7.21
C LEU A 206 -11.91 7.69 -7.40
N VAL A 207 -11.32 6.50 -7.37
CA VAL A 207 -9.88 6.32 -7.49
C VAL A 207 -9.51 6.23 -8.97
N VAL A 208 -8.57 7.08 -9.38
CA VAL A 208 -8.13 7.20 -10.79
C VAL A 208 -6.67 6.76 -10.99
N ASP A 209 -5.88 6.73 -9.91
CA ASP A 209 -4.54 6.16 -9.92
C ASP A 209 -4.19 5.62 -8.52
N ILE A 210 -3.41 4.53 -8.47
CA ILE A 210 -2.91 3.93 -7.23
C ILE A 210 -1.40 3.68 -7.35
N THR A 211 -0.69 4.08 -6.31
CA THR A 211 0.69 3.66 -6.05
C THR A 211 0.76 2.94 -4.72
N ILE A 212 0.86 1.62 -4.76
CA ILE A 212 1.16 0.80 -3.59
C ILE A 212 2.58 1.11 -3.14
N THR A 213 2.76 1.39 -1.85
CA THR A 213 4.08 1.63 -1.24
C THR A 213 4.60 0.37 -0.56
N CYS A 214 3.73 -0.34 0.16
CA CYS A 214 4.03 -1.65 0.74
C CYS A 214 2.76 -2.48 0.93
N VAL A 215 2.97 -3.79 1.07
CA VAL A 215 1.96 -4.76 1.47
C VAL A 215 2.51 -5.54 2.66
N GLU A 216 1.73 -5.68 3.71
CA GLU A 216 2.00 -6.55 4.84
C GLU A 216 1.08 -7.78 4.75
N THR A 217 1.68 -8.96 4.63
CA THR A 217 0.96 -10.23 4.49
C THR A 217 0.48 -10.71 5.84
N ILE A 218 -0.77 -11.18 5.90
CA ILE A 218 -1.36 -11.76 7.12
C ILE A 218 -1.51 -13.28 7.05
N GLU A 219 -1.15 -13.89 5.91
CA GLU A 219 -1.11 -15.34 5.72
C GLU A 219 0.34 -15.85 5.79
N ALA A 220 0.51 -17.14 6.06
CA ALA A 220 1.82 -17.79 5.98
C ALA A 220 2.23 -18.03 4.52
N PRO A 221 3.53 -17.91 4.18
CA PRO A 221 4.03 -18.32 2.87
C PRO A 221 3.98 -19.86 2.74
N TYR A 222 4.17 -20.36 1.51
CA TYR A 222 4.44 -21.79 1.28
C TYR A 222 5.72 -22.23 2.00
N ASP A 223 5.83 -23.53 2.30
CA ASP A 223 6.92 -24.11 3.09
C ASP A 223 8.33 -23.74 2.58
N PHE A 224 8.51 -23.76 1.25
CA PHE A 224 9.79 -23.41 0.62
C PHE A 224 10.20 -21.95 0.86
N ALA A 225 9.24 -21.07 1.15
CA ALA A 225 9.43 -19.65 1.38
C ALA A 225 9.15 -19.25 2.83
N SER A 226 9.26 -20.19 3.77
CA SER A 226 9.05 -19.95 5.22
C SER A 226 9.92 -18.82 5.81
N SER A 227 11.07 -18.50 5.20
CA SER A 227 11.93 -17.38 5.59
C SER A 227 11.58 -16.04 4.92
N HIS A 228 10.57 -16.01 4.05
CA HIS A 228 10.19 -14.80 3.32
C HIS A 228 9.58 -13.77 4.27
N THR A 229 10.04 -12.51 4.16
CA THR A 229 9.46 -11.42 4.97
C THR A 229 7.99 -11.21 4.64
N GLY A 230 7.17 -10.96 5.65
CA GLY A 230 5.77 -10.57 5.45
C GLY A 230 5.58 -9.13 4.98
N LEU A 231 6.63 -8.30 4.99
CA LEU A 231 6.56 -6.91 4.55
C LEU A 231 7.18 -6.73 3.16
N ILE A 232 6.34 -6.44 2.17
CA ILE A 232 6.71 -6.34 0.77
C ILE A 232 6.82 -4.88 0.34
N GLU A 233 8.02 -4.42 0.04
CA GLU A 233 8.27 -3.04 -0.39
C GLU A 233 8.11 -2.87 -1.91
N TYR A 234 7.10 -2.10 -2.34
CA TYR A 234 6.83 -1.82 -3.75
C TYR A 234 7.62 -0.64 -4.32
N HIS A 235 8.07 0.28 -3.47
CA HIS A 235 8.85 1.46 -3.86
C HIS A 235 9.93 1.73 -2.81
N LYS A 236 11.18 1.99 -3.22
CA LYS A 236 12.26 2.37 -2.26
C LYS A 236 11.95 3.66 -1.50
N ALA A 237 11.19 4.58 -2.10
CA ALA A 237 10.69 5.78 -1.40
C ALA A 237 9.63 5.44 -0.32
N ALA A 238 9.16 4.20 -0.22
CA ALA A 238 8.42 3.71 0.94
C ALA A 238 9.32 3.61 2.18
N GLN A 239 10.65 3.52 2.02
CA GLN A 239 11.58 3.56 3.16
C GLN A 239 11.58 4.93 3.86
N THR A 240 11.27 6.03 3.16
CA THR A 240 11.00 7.33 3.80
C THR A 240 9.60 7.43 4.40
N VAL A 241 8.69 6.52 4.04
CA VAL A 241 7.38 6.35 4.71
C VAL A 241 7.49 5.41 5.92
N ARG A 242 8.63 4.76 6.17
CA ARG A 242 8.93 4.13 7.48
C ARG A 242 8.94 5.14 8.67
N GLY A 243 8.75 6.44 8.41
CA GLY A 243 8.47 7.48 9.41
C GLY A 243 7.00 7.89 9.57
N ALA A 244 6.09 7.37 8.74
CA ALA A 244 4.66 7.48 8.93
C ALA A 244 4.07 6.07 8.82
N PRO A 245 4.12 5.28 9.90
CA PRO A 245 3.16 4.21 10.01
C PRO A 245 1.78 4.84 9.80
N ILE A 246 0.90 4.04 9.21
CA ILE A 246 -0.49 3.96 9.63
C ILE A 246 -0.53 4.47 11.06
N ALA A 247 -1.30 5.52 11.34
CA ALA A 247 -1.66 5.75 12.72
C ALA A 247 -2.24 4.39 13.20
N LEU A 248 -1.44 3.58 13.92
CA LEU A 248 -1.89 2.98 15.17
C LEU A 248 -2.83 4.04 15.69
N LYS A 249 -4.14 3.78 15.72
CA LYS A 249 -5.12 4.82 16.06
C LYS A 249 -4.50 5.63 17.19
N GLU A 250 -3.98 6.82 16.88
CA GLU A 250 -3.14 7.59 17.82
C GLU A 250 -4.03 8.16 18.95
N ASN A 251 -5.31 7.75 18.93
CA ASN A 251 -6.28 7.71 20.00
C ASN A 251 -5.90 6.79 21.19
N GLU A 252 -4.85 5.98 21.13
CA GLU A 252 -4.38 5.20 22.30
C GLU A 252 -3.41 5.95 23.20
N LEU A 253 -2.78 7.03 22.72
CA LEU A 253 -2.11 7.96 23.62
C LEU A 253 -3.18 8.76 24.35
N SER A 254 -3.58 8.28 25.53
CA SER A 254 -4.49 9.02 26.41
C SER A 254 -3.81 10.32 26.85
N HIS A 255 -4.40 11.49 26.66
CA HIS A 255 -3.81 12.75 27.18
C HIS A 255 -4.30 13.01 28.62
N ARG A 256 -3.53 13.79 29.40
CA ARG A 256 -4.02 14.32 30.69
C ARG A 256 -4.55 15.73 30.45
N ASP A 257 -5.87 15.91 30.46
CA ASP A 257 -6.52 17.22 30.32
C ASP A 257 -6.05 18.03 29.09
N GLY A 258 -5.81 17.36 27.96
CA GLY A 258 -5.29 17.98 26.72
C GLY A 258 -3.79 18.27 26.72
N ILE A 259 -3.08 17.95 27.81
CA ILE A 259 -1.62 18.05 27.91
C ILE A 259 -0.98 16.74 27.49
N TRP A 260 -0.05 16.82 26.54
CA TRP A 260 0.65 15.68 25.96
C TRP A 260 2.02 15.40 26.59
N SER A 261 2.61 16.39 27.27
CA SER A 261 3.89 16.25 27.96
C SER A 261 3.77 15.36 29.20
N LEU A 262 4.87 14.72 29.56
CA LEU A 262 4.97 13.81 30.68
C LEU A 262 4.94 14.56 32.03
N SER A 263 4.14 14.09 32.98
CA SER A 263 4.35 14.45 34.39
C SER A 263 5.61 13.80 34.94
N ASP A 264 6.03 14.23 36.13
CA ASP A 264 7.19 13.62 36.81
C ASP A 264 6.95 12.14 37.13
N ALA A 265 5.72 11.76 37.49
CA ALA A 265 5.35 10.37 37.73
C ALA A 265 5.42 9.53 36.45
N GLU A 266 4.90 10.05 35.32
CA GLU A 266 4.98 9.38 34.03
C GLU A 266 6.43 9.29 33.55
N TRP A 267 7.22 10.35 33.75
CA TRP A 267 8.64 10.37 33.41
C TRP A 267 9.43 9.33 34.21
N SER A 268 9.21 9.24 35.52
CA SER A 268 9.89 8.26 36.38
C SER A 268 9.62 6.82 35.96
N ALA A 269 8.43 6.51 35.46
CA ALA A 269 8.08 5.18 34.93
C ALA A 269 8.73 4.89 33.56
N VAL A 270 8.88 5.92 32.72
CA VAL A 270 9.32 5.77 31.32
C VAL A 270 10.84 5.88 31.18
N GLU A 271 11.51 6.68 32.02
CA GLU A 271 12.95 6.96 31.93
C GLU A 271 13.82 5.68 31.87
N PRO A 272 13.58 4.63 32.67
CA PRO A 272 14.35 3.38 32.59
C PRO A 272 14.19 2.64 31.24
N ILE A 273 13.07 2.86 30.54
CA ILE A 273 12.77 2.22 29.26
C ILE A 273 13.50 2.92 28.12
N VAL A 274 13.57 4.25 28.16
CA VAL A 274 14.11 5.06 27.06
C VAL A 274 15.58 5.43 27.21
N SER A 275 16.10 5.45 28.44
CA SER A 275 17.48 5.88 28.70
C SER A 275 18.48 4.92 28.05
N LYS A 276 19.33 5.46 27.17
CA LYS A 276 20.51 4.79 26.62
C LYS A 276 21.71 5.71 26.80
N GLY A 277 22.55 5.38 27.79
CA GLY A 277 23.81 6.07 28.03
C GLY A 277 23.67 7.58 28.26
N LYS A 278 24.78 8.30 28.08
CA LYS A 278 24.82 9.77 28.25
C LYS A 278 24.38 10.46 26.95
N MET A 279 23.22 11.12 26.97
CA MET A 279 22.78 12.00 25.90
C MET A 279 23.17 13.46 26.16
N ARG A 280 23.40 14.23 25.09
CA ARG A 280 23.73 15.67 25.18
C ARG A 280 22.52 16.58 25.44
N HIS A 281 21.31 16.08 25.21
CA HIS A 281 20.05 16.81 25.39
C HIS A 281 19.19 16.08 26.41
N SER A 282 18.26 16.81 27.05
CA SER A 282 17.29 16.20 27.94
C SER A 282 16.43 15.20 27.18
N LEU A 283 16.50 13.93 27.59
CA LEU A 283 15.71 12.87 26.97
C LEU A 283 14.21 13.13 27.20
N ARG A 284 13.84 13.69 28.36
CA ARG A 284 12.46 14.06 28.66
C ARG A 284 11.89 15.04 27.65
N GLU A 285 12.61 16.11 27.35
CA GLU A 285 12.18 17.12 26.38
C GLU A 285 12.05 16.55 24.96
N ILE A 286 12.95 15.62 24.59
CA ILE A 286 12.85 14.90 23.32
C ILE A 286 11.55 14.07 23.28
N ILE A 287 11.27 13.29 24.32
CA ILE A 287 10.06 12.47 24.41
C ILE A 287 8.80 13.33 24.41
N ASP A 288 8.78 14.44 25.16
CA ASP A 288 7.65 15.39 25.19
C ASP A 288 7.36 15.95 23.81
N CYS A 289 8.40 16.35 23.05
CA CYS A 289 8.23 16.79 21.66
C CYS A 289 7.62 15.70 20.78
N ILE A 290 8.02 14.43 20.96
CA ILE A 290 7.43 13.32 20.21
C ILE A 290 5.97 13.12 20.61
N LEU A 291 5.63 13.15 21.90
CA LEU A 291 4.25 12.96 22.35
C LEU A 291 3.34 14.09 21.88
N ILE A 292 3.78 15.35 21.97
CA ILE A 292 3.05 16.51 21.46
C ILE A 292 2.85 16.39 19.94
N LYS A 293 3.90 15.99 19.20
CA LYS A 293 3.83 15.79 17.74
C LYS A 293 2.71 14.84 17.36
N LEU A 294 2.67 13.69 18.02
CA LEU A 294 1.76 12.60 17.69
C LEU A 294 0.34 12.92 18.17
N GLY A 295 0.21 13.39 19.40
CA GLY A 295 -1.08 13.74 19.99
C GLY A 295 -1.81 14.90 19.30
N THR A 296 -1.08 15.92 18.84
CA THR A 296 -1.70 17.08 18.15
C THR A 296 -1.78 16.93 16.64
N GLY A 297 -1.05 15.98 16.04
CA GLY A 297 -0.91 15.85 14.59
C GLY A 297 -0.09 16.96 13.91
N THR A 298 0.37 17.99 14.63
CA THR A 298 1.11 19.15 14.11
C THR A 298 2.34 18.71 13.30
N PRO A 299 2.59 19.13 12.05
CA PRO A 299 3.75 18.65 11.29
C PRO A 299 5.09 19.04 11.97
N TRP A 300 6.13 18.20 11.83
CA TRP A 300 7.45 18.45 12.45
C TRP A 300 8.09 19.80 12.09
N ASN A 301 7.69 20.45 11.00
CA ASN A 301 8.20 21.76 10.60
C ASN A 301 7.52 22.92 11.35
N ALA A 302 6.35 22.67 11.94
CA ALA A 302 5.55 23.67 12.66
C ALA A 302 5.62 23.48 14.18
N MET A 303 6.44 22.53 14.65
CA MET A 303 6.67 22.31 16.07
C MET A 303 7.70 23.29 16.63
N ASN A 304 7.50 23.67 17.89
CA ASN A 304 8.49 24.38 18.66
C ASN A 304 9.52 23.39 19.24
N PHE A 305 10.82 23.67 19.09
CA PHE A 305 11.92 22.84 19.58
C PHE A 305 12.93 23.64 20.41
N ASP A 306 12.51 24.68 21.13
CA ASP A 306 13.38 25.65 21.82
C ASP A 306 14.63 25.04 22.52
N ASN A 307 14.51 23.87 23.15
CA ASN A 307 15.58 23.23 23.92
C ASN A 307 16.23 22.00 23.25
N VAL A 308 15.69 21.51 22.13
CA VAL A 308 16.13 20.27 21.48
C VAL A 308 16.31 20.44 19.98
N LYS A 309 17.27 19.74 19.37
CA LYS A 309 17.41 19.82 17.90
C LYS A 309 16.40 18.87 17.24
N LYS A 310 15.57 19.40 16.32
CA LYS A 310 14.61 18.60 15.52
C LYS A 310 15.19 17.28 14.95
N PRO A 311 16.41 17.25 14.36
CA PRO A 311 16.99 15.98 13.90
C PRO A 311 17.14 14.93 15.00
N ASN A 312 17.50 15.35 16.23
CA ASN A 312 17.65 14.45 17.37
C ASN A 312 16.31 13.86 17.80
N VAL A 313 15.24 14.67 17.78
CA VAL A 313 13.88 14.23 18.11
C VAL A 313 13.39 13.20 17.10
N ILE A 314 13.54 13.47 15.80
CA ILE A 314 13.15 12.56 14.73
C ILE A 314 13.96 11.26 14.79
N TRP A 315 15.28 11.37 15.01
CA TRP A 315 16.16 10.21 15.08
C TRP A 315 15.87 9.35 16.30
N CYS A 316 15.71 9.94 17.49
CA CYS A 316 15.35 9.24 18.71
C CYS A 316 14.02 8.49 18.56
N HIS A 317 12.99 9.14 18.02
CA HIS A 317 11.70 8.51 17.75
C HIS A 317 11.83 7.32 16.79
N LYS A 318 12.61 7.47 15.71
CA LYS A 318 12.86 6.41 14.75
C LYS A 318 13.56 5.22 15.41
N GLU A 319 14.63 5.46 16.15
CA GLU A 319 15.42 4.42 16.82
C GLU A 319 14.55 3.63 17.82
N MET A 320 13.75 4.32 18.65
CA MET A 320 12.84 3.68 19.61
C MET A 320 11.76 2.83 18.94
N ARG A 321 11.33 3.18 17.73
CA ARG A 321 10.39 2.35 16.96
C ARG A 321 11.05 1.12 16.39
N GLU A 322 12.27 1.26 15.86
CA GLU A 322 13.03 0.15 15.27
C GLU A 322 13.42 -0.91 16.32
N ASP A 323 13.71 -0.50 17.56
CA ASP A 323 14.10 -1.41 18.64
C ASP A 323 12.97 -1.79 19.61
N GLY A 324 11.73 -1.35 19.35
CA GLY A 324 10.54 -1.72 20.13
C GLY A 324 10.35 -0.97 21.45
N ARG A 325 11.30 -0.12 21.89
CA ARG A 325 11.14 0.70 23.10
C ARG A 325 9.94 1.63 23.05
N TRP A 326 9.55 2.07 21.85
CA TRP A 326 8.39 2.94 21.66
C TRP A 326 7.10 2.29 22.18
N CYS A 327 6.88 1.01 21.88
CA CYS A 327 5.70 0.28 22.36
C CYS A 327 5.69 0.16 23.89
N ALA A 328 6.86 -0.12 24.49
CA ALA A 328 7.00 -0.21 25.94
C ALA A 328 6.76 1.14 26.63
N LEU A 329 7.25 2.24 26.05
CA LEU A 329 6.99 3.61 26.51
C LEU A 329 5.49 3.93 26.50
N VAL A 330 4.80 3.66 25.38
CA VAL A 330 3.37 3.97 25.25
C VAL A 330 2.56 3.19 26.30
N LYS A 331 2.88 1.91 26.48
CA LYS A 331 2.24 1.08 27.51
C LYS A 331 2.43 1.65 28.92
N ALA A 332 3.66 2.02 29.28
CA ALA A 332 3.96 2.57 30.60
C ALA A 332 3.21 3.89 30.89
N ILE A 333 3.09 4.76 29.88
CA ILE A 333 2.30 5.99 29.98
C ILE A 333 0.82 5.67 30.20
N THR A 334 0.24 4.77 29.41
CA THR A 334 -1.18 4.39 29.51
C THR A 334 -1.50 3.77 30.86
N ASP A 335 -0.64 2.87 31.36
CA ASP A 335 -0.80 2.24 32.67
C ASP A 335 -0.76 3.28 33.80
N THR A 336 0.21 4.21 33.76
CA THR A 336 0.36 5.27 34.76
C THR A 336 -0.86 6.21 34.78
N ARG A 337 -1.33 6.64 33.59
CA ARG A 337 -2.52 7.51 33.45
C ARG A 337 -3.78 6.83 33.97
N THR A 338 -3.96 5.54 33.68
CA THR A 338 -5.12 4.75 34.14
C THR A 338 -5.12 4.54 35.65
N MET A 339 -3.95 4.38 36.27
CA MET A 339 -3.85 4.27 37.73
C MET A 339 -4.19 5.59 38.43
N LEU A 340 -3.75 6.72 37.87
CA LEU A 340 -4.02 8.04 38.43
C LEU A 340 -5.49 8.44 38.31
N SER A 341 -6.19 8.04 37.24
CA SER A 341 -7.63 8.34 37.08
C SER A 341 -8.55 7.53 38.01
N ARG A 342 -8.02 6.50 38.70
CA ARG A 342 -8.79 5.64 39.62
C ARG A 342 -8.64 6.05 41.09
N ARG A 343 -7.80 7.03 41.41
CA ARG A 343 -7.59 7.57 42.75
C ARG A 343 -8.34 8.88 42.92
#